data_AF-Q2W7Z0-F1
#
_entry.id   AF-Q2W7Z0-F1
#
_cell.length_a   1.000
_cell.length_b   1.000
_cell.length_c   1.000
_cell.angle_alpha   90.00
_cell.angle_beta   90.00
_cell.angle_gamma   90.00
#
_symmetry.space_group_name_H-M   'P 1'
#
loop_
_entity.id
_entity.type
_entity.pdbx_description
1 polymer ?
#
loop_
_entity_poly.entity_id
_entity_poly.type
_entity_poly.pdbx_seq_one_letter_code
_entity_poly.pdbx_strand_id
1 'polypeptide(L)'
;MTTLLRQERESVHCRVGARYALVMSARRPPPQDQPEAEPQCCQGVGATMVGHFATRLEVEAAKAGGSLTASQIRALARRFVESEQTRFKAYYQRAWNDCTQSRAAQQWEGAREQPFERILMRRFAHLFPPRSGDEGGEGILSRRMIPGFHMAMDKMIGPTQFEQCRRRSTAILDRHPGGGGGHDWRAIHADPEAARLIDDVLMVVVHAFADFKKRRVWFMTLVNSHLTPAQVGARDEHWQLNESAFAALMRALFADLGALAHADPAQVRARWSDADHEALCRFILHLERPMT
;
A
#
# COMPACT_ATOMS: atom_id res chain seq x y z
N MET A 1 35.40 -2.32 -69.76
CA MET A 1 34.54 -2.62 -70.93
C MET A 1 33.38 -3.48 -70.41
N THR A 2 32.22 -2.89 -70.12
CA THR A 2 30.99 -2.93 -70.98
C THR A 2 30.11 -4.12 -70.52
N THR A 3 28.83 -4.07 -70.08
CA THR A 3 27.79 -3.04 -69.92
C THR A 3 26.64 -3.61 -69.07
N LEU A 4 25.87 -2.71 -68.45
CA LEU A 4 24.53 -2.84 -67.86
C LEU A 4 23.50 -3.61 -68.70
N LEU A 5 22.40 -4.07 -68.05
CA LEU A 5 20.99 -4.10 -68.53
C LEU A 5 20.13 -4.66 -67.37
N ARG A 6 19.59 -3.88 -66.44
CA ARG A 6 18.26 -3.19 -66.39
C ARG A 6 17.17 -3.66 -67.37
N GLN A 7 15.95 -3.79 -66.80
CA GLN A 7 14.58 -3.52 -67.33
C GLN A 7 13.66 -4.77 -67.33
N GLU A 8 12.76 -4.92 -66.33
CA GLU A 8 11.36 -4.43 -66.20
C GLU A 8 10.34 -4.99 -67.23
N ARG A 9 9.26 -5.60 -66.70
CA ARG A 9 7.82 -5.47 -67.07
C ARG A 9 7.00 -6.45 -66.22
N GLU A 10 6.13 -5.98 -65.32
CA GLU A 10 4.66 -5.79 -65.51
C GLU A 10 3.90 -7.13 -65.70
N SER A 11 2.73 -7.44 -65.14
CA SER A 11 1.74 -6.80 -64.26
C SER A 11 0.63 -7.87 -64.02
N VAL A 12 -0.49 -7.47 -63.42
CA VAL A 12 -1.81 -8.15 -63.25
C VAL A 12 -2.04 -8.72 -61.83
N HIS A 13 -2.51 -7.87 -60.89
CA HIS A 13 -3.91 -7.55 -60.56
C HIS A 13 -4.67 -8.65 -59.78
N CYS A 14 -4.93 -8.35 -58.49
CA CYS A 14 -6.28 -8.50 -57.93
C CYS A 14 -6.52 -7.39 -56.89
N ARG A 15 -7.49 -6.51 -57.19
CA ARG A 15 -8.03 -5.47 -56.29
C ARG A 15 -8.93 -6.18 -55.26
N VAL A 16 -9.07 -5.70 -54.03
CA VAL A 16 -10.10 -4.77 -53.51
C VAL A 16 -9.97 -4.95 -51.98
N GLY A 17 -9.97 -4.00 -51.05
CA GLY A 17 -10.16 -2.57 -50.99
C GLY A 17 -10.24 -2.23 -49.48
N ALA A 18 -9.61 -1.16 -49.02
CA ALA A 18 -9.88 -0.64 -47.68
C ALA A 18 -9.58 0.86 -47.66
N ARG A 19 -10.56 1.59 -47.15
CA ARG A 19 -10.72 3.04 -47.19
C ARG A 19 -9.62 3.74 -46.38
N TYR A 20 -9.09 4.83 -46.92
CA TYR A 20 -8.40 5.85 -46.15
C TYR A 20 -9.36 6.45 -45.13
N ALA A 21 -9.09 6.23 -43.84
CA ALA A 21 -9.65 7.02 -42.76
C ALA A 21 -8.50 7.84 -42.14
N LEU A 22 -8.50 9.12 -42.48
CA LEU A 22 -7.70 10.17 -41.86
C LEU A 22 -8.19 10.29 -40.40
N VAL A 23 -7.45 9.73 -39.43
CA VAL A 23 -7.73 9.99 -38.01
C VAL A 23 -6.94 11.22 -37.59
N MET A 24 -7.65 12.33 -37.49
CA MET A 24 -7.17 13.56 -36.86
C MET A 24 -6.63 13.24 -35.47
N SER A 25 -5.38 13.61 -35.23
CA SER A 25 -4.74 13.59 -33.91
C SER A 25 -5.44 14.60 -33.00
N ALA A 26 -6.46 14.16 -32.27
CA ALA A 26 -6.96 14.89 -31.12
C ALA A 26 -5.94 14.71 -29.98
N ARG A 27 -5.09 15.71 -29.78
CA ARG A 27 -4.26 15.82 -28.58
C ARG A 27 -5.20 15.77 -27.36
N ARG A 28 -5.08 14.74 -26.52
CA ARG A 28 -5.76 14.75 -25.21
C ARG A 28 -5.28 15.98 -24.44
N PRO A 29 -6.18 16.73 -23.77
CA PRO A 29 -5.75 17.74 -22.82
C PRO A 29 -4.92 17.06 -21.71
N PRO A 30 -3.95 17.78 -21.12
CA PRO A 30 -3.17 17.25 -20.02
C PRO A 30 -4.11 16.81 -18.89
N PRO A 31 -3.72 15.80 -18.08
CA PRO A 31 -4.50 15.38 -16.93
C PRO A 31 -4.79 16.62 -16.09
N GLN A 32 -6.07 16.92 -15.91
CA GLN A 32 -6.50 17.94 -14.97
C GLN A 32 -6.00 17.49 -13.60
N ASP A 33 -5.17 18.32 -12.97
CA ASP A 33 -4.82 18.18 -11.56
C ASP A 33 -6.13 17.95 -10.80
N GLN A 34 -6.30 16.73 -10.29
CA GLN A 34 -7.36 16.49 -9.33
C GLN A 34 -7.06 17.42 -8.16
N PRO A 35 -8.04 18.20 -7.67
CA PRO A 35 -7.80 19.05 -6.52
C PRO A 35 -7.27 18.15 -5.40
N GLU A 36 -6.05 18.44 -4.94
CA GLU A 36 -5.47 17.81 -3.76
C GLU A 36 -6.57 17.76 -2.71
N ALA A 37 -6.95 16.56 -2.28
CA ALA A 37 -8.03 16.40 -1.31
C ALA A 37 -7.70 17.26 -0.09
N GLU A 38 -8.42 18.38 0.06
CA GLU A 38 -8.21 19.31 1.18
C GLU A 38 -8.23 18.51 2.49
N PRO A 39 -7.47 18.92 3.52
CA PRO A 39 -7.44 18.24 4.81
C PRO A 39 -8.76 18.45 5.59
N GLN A 40 -9.85 17.89 5.07
CA GLN A 40 -11.21 17.97 5.58
C GLN A 40 -11.30 17.45 7.03
N CYS A 41 -10.41 16.54 7.44
CA CYS A 41 -10.36 15.98 8.79
C CYS A 41 -10.11 17.06 9.89
N CYS A 42 -9.29 18.08 9.60
CA CYS A 42 -8.89 19.10 10.58
C CYS A 42 -9.83 20.31 10.57
N GLN A 43 -10.51 20.53 9.44
CA GLN A 43 -11.39 21.69 9.25
C GLN A 43 -12.62 21.62 10.17
N GLY A 44 -13.19 20.42 10.37
CA GLY A 44 -14.30 20.20 11.29
C GLY A 44 -13.98 20.54 12.75
N VAL A 45 -12.76 20.23 13.20
CA VAL A 45 -12.31 20.51 14.57
C VAL A 45 -12.27 22.02 14.85
N GLY A 46 -11.69 22.79 13.92
CA GLY A 46 -11.64 24.25 14.02
C GLY A 46 -13.03 24.88 13.99
N ALA A 47 -13.88 24.44 13.07
CA ALA A 47 -15.24 24.94 12.94
C ALA A 47 -16.08 24.71 14.22
N THR A 48 -16.00 23.51 14.80
CA THR A 48 -16.71 23.18 16.05
C THR A 48 -16.23 24.08 17.20
N MET A 49 -14.92 24.27 17.37
CA MET A 49 -14.43 25.09 18.49
C MET A 49 -14.73 26.57 18.35
N VAL A 50 -14.58 27.11 17.15
CA VAL A 50 -14.94 28.51 16.87
C VAL A 50 -16.43 28.72 17.09
N GLY A 51 -17.28 27.77 16.65
CA GLY A 51 -18.72 27.81 16.88
C GLY A 51 -19.08 27.84 18.38
N HIS A 52 -18.51 26.92 19.18
CA HIS A 52 -18.76 26.91 20.63
C HIS A 52 -18.29 28.19 21.32
N PHE A 53 -17.15 28.74 20.91
CA PHE A 53 -16.67 30.00 21.47
C PHE A 53 -17.56 31.18 21.08
N ALA A 54 -18.04 31.23 19.83
CA ALA A 54 -18.98 32.25 19.35
C ALA A 54 -20.30 32.22 20.14
N THR A 55 -20.90 31.04 20.34
CA THR A 55 -22.09 30.89 21.18
C THR A 55 -21.83 31.36 22.62
N ARG A 56 -20.63 31.11 23.17
CA ARG A 56 -20.26 31.58 24.50
C ARG A 56 -20.14 33.11 24.56
N LEU A 57 -19.61 33.74 23.52
CA LEU A 57 -19.56 35.20 23.40
C LEU A 57 -20.95 35.81 23.36
N GLU A 58 -21.87 35.24 22.58
CA GLU A 58 -23.27 35.71 22.49
C GLU A 58 -23.97 35.68 23.86
N VAL A 59 -23.83 34.56 24.59
CA VAL A 59 -24.43 34.39 25.92
C VAL A 59 -23.89 35.42 26.92
N GLU A 60 -22.59 35.67 26.92
CA GLU A 60 -21.97 36.59 27.88
C GLU A 60 -22.17 38.06 27.48
N ALA A 61 -22.23 38.37 26.18
CA ALA A 61 -22.63 39.68 25.69
C ALA A 61 -24.07 40.00 26.11
N ALA A 62 -25.00 39.06 25.98
CA ALA A 62 -26.39 39.24 26.43
C ALA A 62 -26.48 39.55 27.94
N LYS A 63 -25.67 38.90 28.77
CA LYS A 63 -25.59 39.16 30.22
C LYS A 63 -24.97 40.53 30.55
N ALA A 64 -24.09 41.03 29.69
CA ALA A 64 -23.36 42.29 29.89
C ALA A 64 -24.06 43.51 29.24
N GLY A 65 -25.34 43.39 28.85
CA GLY A 65 -26.10 44.49 28.23
C GLY A 65 -25.87 44.63 26.71
N GLY A 66 -25.49 43.55 26.04
CA GLY A 66 -25.39 43.46 24.58
C GLY A 66 -23.99 43.70 23.99
N SER A 67 -22.98 43.97 24.81
CA SER A 67 -21.61 44.18 24.33
C SER A 67 -20.55 43.64 25.29
N LEU A 68 -19.37 43.32 24.76
CA LEU A 68 -18.20 42.91 25.53
C LEU A 68 -17.01 43.78 25.15
N THR A 69 -16.24 44.21 26.15
CA THR A 69 -14.96 44.89 25.95
C THR A 69 -13.87 43.90 25.54
N ALA A 70 -12.79 44.41 24.94
CA ALA A 70 -11.65 43.58 24.55
C ALA A 70 -11.01 42.81 25.72
N SER A 71 -11.00 43.40 26.94
CA SER A 71 -10.47 42.73 28.13
C SER A 71 -11.37 41.56 28.57
N GLN A 72 -12.69 41.74 28.50
CA GLN A 72 -13.67 40.69 28.79
C GLN A 72 -13.56 39.53 27.78
N ILE A 73 -13.43 39.82 26.48
CA ILE A 73 -13.25 38.80 25.45
C ILE A 73 -11.98 37.97 25.72
N ARG A 74 -10.84 38.60 26.02
CA ARG A 74 -9.59 37.89 26.35
C ARG A 74 -9.69 37.06 27.63
N ALA A 75 -10.40 37.55 28.64
CA ALA A 75 -10.64 36.79 29.86
C ALA A 75 -11.53 35.57 29.59
N LEU A 76 -12.56 35.74 28.76
CA LEU A 76 -13.46 34.67 28.36
C LEU A 76 -12.74 33.59 27.55
N ALA A 77 -11.93 33.98 26.58
CA ALA A 77 -11.15 33.06 25.74
C ALA A 77 -10.23 32.16 26.60
N ARG A 78 -9.51 32.73 27.57
CA ARG A 78 -8.64 31.96 28.47
C ARG A 78 -9.43 30.93 29.28
N ARG A 79 -10.52 31.36 29.90
CA ARG A 79 -11.39 30.46 30.68
C ARG A 79 -12.01 29.37 29.83
N PHE A 80 -12.44 29.70 28.62
CA PHE A 80 -13.00 28.75 27.68
C PHE A 80 -12.00 27.67 27.29
N VAL A 81 -10.74 28.04 26.99
CA VAL A 81 -9.70 27.05 26.72
C VAL A 81 -9.45 26.14 27.94
N GLU A 82 -9.33 26.71 29.13
CA GLU A 82 -9.09 25.95 30.37
C GLU A 82 -10.25 25.00 30.71
N SER A 83 -11.51 25.43 30.57
CA SER A 83 -12.67 24.60 30.92
C SER A 83 -13.03 23.57 29.85
N GLU A 84 -12.87 23.92 28.58
CA GLU A 84 -13.33 23.08 27.47
C GLU A 84 -12.27 22.08 27.00
N GLN A 85 -10.98 22.27 27.33
CA GLN A 85 -9.93 21.30 27.00
C GLN A 85 -10.26 19.88 27.46
N THR A 86 -10.74 19.72 28.71
CA THR A 86 -11.09 18.41 29.26
C THR A 86 -12.32 17.82 28.57
N ARG A 87 -13.30 18.66 28.23
CA ARG A 87 -14.57 18.23 27.61
C ARG A 87 -14.37 17.78 26.17
N PHE A 88 -13.55 18.48 25.40
CA PHE A 88 -13.26 18.15 24.01
C PHE A 88 -12.10 17.18 23.84
N LYS A 89 -11.38 16.81 24.91
CA LYS A 89 -10.25 15.87 24.83
C LYS A 89 -10.61 14.59 24.05
N ALA A 90 -11.73 13.96 24.37
CA ALA A 90 -12.19 12.75 23.67
C ALA A 90 -12.52 13.01 22.20
N TYR A 91 -13.11 14.17 21.88
CA TYR A 91 -13.42 14.59 20.51
C TYR A 91 -12.14 14.84 19.71
N TYR A 92 -11.17 15.57 20.27
CA TYR A 92 -9.86 15.79 19.64
C TYR A 92 -9.12 14.47 19.43
N GLN A 93 -9.14 13.58 20.42
CA GLN A 93 -8.49 12.27 20.30
C GLN A 93 -9.11 11.47 19.14
N ARG A 94 -10.44 11.47 19.01
CA ARG A 94 -11.14 10.82 17.90
C ARG A 94 -10.78 11.48 16.57
N ALA A 95 -10.91 12.79 16.44
CA ALA A 95 -10.60 13.50 15.20
C ALA A 95 -9.12 13.31 14.78
N TRP A 96 -8.21 13.29 15.76
CA TRP A 96 -6.79 12.97 15.54
C TRP A 96 -6.61 11.55 15.03
N ASN A 97 -7.23 10.56 15.68
CA ASN A 97 -7.16 9.16 15.26
C ASN A 97 -7.74 8.97 13.85
N ASP A 98 -8.92 9.52 13.58
CA ASP A 98 -9.59 9.46 12.29
C ASP A 98 -8.74 10.12 11.19
N CYS A 99 -8.16 11.29 11.48
CA CYS A 99 -7.28 11.94 10.51
C CYS A 99 -5.98 11.18 10.28
N THR A 100 -5.35 10.65 11.35
CA THR A 100 -4.13 9.85 11.23
C THR A 100 -4.40 8.58 10.43
N GLN A 101 -5.53 7.92 10.68
CA GLN A 101 -5.93 6.70 9.97
C GLN A 101 -6.30 6.97 8.52
N SER A 102 -6.97 8.09 8.23
CA SER A 102 -7.28 8.53 6.86
C SER A 102 -6.03 8.91 6.08
N ARG A 103 -5.10 9.68 6.67
CA ARG A 103 -3.82 10.02 6.05
C ARG A 103 -2.95 8.78 5.83
N ALA A 104 -2.93 7.86 6.80
CA ALA A 104 -2.30 6.57 6.61
C ALA A 104 -2.95 5.85 5.42
N ALA A 105 -4.27 5.69 5.40
CA ALA A 105 -5.00 5.04 4.31
C ALA A 105 -4.68 5.66 2.93
N GLN A 106 -4.60 6.99 2.84
CA GLN A 106 -4.22 7.70 1.61
C GLN A 106 -2.76 7.46 1.20
N GLN A 107 -1.82 7.49 2.15
CA GLN A 107 -0.42 7.09 1.89
C GLN A 107 -0.33 5.65 1.38
N TRP A 108 -1.18 4.75 1.89
CA TRP A 108 -1.21 3.35 1.47
C TRP A 108 -1.97 3.10 0.17
N GLU A 109 -2.92 3.96 -0.20
CA GLU A 109 -3.48 4.01 -1.55
C GLU A 109 -2.35 4.31 -2.56
N GLY A 110 -1.43 5.22 -2.21
CA GLY A 110 -0.18 5.48 -2.94
C GLY A 110 0.83 4.33 -2.92
N ALA A 111 0.79 3.42 -1.94
CA ALA A 111 1.63 2.22 -1.96
C ALA A 111 1.30 1.25 -3.12
N ARG A 112 0.12 1.40 -3.77
CA ARG A 112 -0.16 0.72 -5.06
C ARG A 112 0.68 1.23 -6.21
N GLU A 113 1.19 2.46 -6.09
CA GLU A 113 2.12 3.08 -7.04
C GLU A 113 3.57 2.70 -6.70
N GLN A 114 3.83 2.26 -5.47
CA GLN A 114 5.19 1.94 -5.06
C GLN A 114 5.62 0.57 -5.59
N PRO A 115 6.70 0.52 -6.40
CA PRO A 115 7.03 -0.69 -7.14
C PRO A 115 7.38 -1.89 -6.28
N PHE A 116 8.15 -1.67 -5.22
CA PHE A 116 8.62 -2.73 -4.33
C PHE A 116 7.44 -3.44 -3.65
N GLU A 117 6.57 -2.66 -3.02
CA GLU A 117 5.37 -3.15 -2.33
C GLU A 117 4.47 -3.94 -3.28
N ARG A 118 4.28 -3.45 -4.52
CA ARG A 118 3.48 -4.15 -5.52
C ARG A 118 4.07 -5.49 -5.95
N ILE A 119 5.38 -5.55 -6.18
CA ILE A 119 6.09 -6.81 -6.49
C ILE A 119 6.00 -7.78 -5.31
N LEU A 120 6.15 -7.30 -4.07
CA LEU A 120 6.03 -8.13 -2.87
C LEU A 120 4.61 -8.67 -2.69
N MET A 121 3.59 -7.82 -2.82
CA MET A 121 2.19 -8.18 -2.63
C MET A 121 1.69 -9.21 -3.66
N ARG A 122 2.29 -9.26 -4.85
CA ARG A 122 1.98 -10.27 -5.87
C ARG A 122 2.06 -11.71 -5.33
N ARG A 123 2.97 -11.98 -4.38
CA ARG A 123 3.14 -13.31 -3.76
C ARG A 123 1.87 -13.85 -3.10
N PHE A 124 1.02 -12.98 -2.56
CA PHE A 124 -0.16 -13.38 -1.79
C PHE A 124 -1.45 -12.67 -2.25
N ALA A 125 -1.41 -11.95 -3.38
CA ALA A 125 -2.55 -11.18 -3.89
C ALA A 125 -3.82 -12.04 -4.10
N HIS A 126 -3.64 -13.30 -4.50
CA HIS A 126 -4.70 -14.30 -4.69
C HIS A 126 -5.51 -14.63 -3.42
N LEU A 127 -5.00 -14.29 -2.24
CA LEU A 127 -5.71 -14.49 -0.97
C LEU A 127 -6.70 -13.36 -0.66
N PHE A 128 -6.59 -12.21 -1.32
CA PHE A 128 -7.56 -11.11 -1.17
C PHE A 128 -8.86 -11.41 -1.93
N PRO A 129 -10.00 -10.78 -1.60
CA PRO A 129 -11.21 -10.94 -2.42
C PRO A 129 -10.98 -10.39 -3.84
N PRO A 130 -11.73 -10.80 -4.86
CA PRO A 130 -11.55 -10.29 -6.21
C PRO A 130 -11.79 -8.78 -6.28
N ARG A 131 -10.97 -8.05 -7.03
CA ARG A 131 -11.15 -6.62 -7.34
C ARG A 131 -10.72 -6.37 -8.78
N SER A 132 -11.41 -5.45 -9.47
CA SER A 132 -11.07 -5.10 -10.85
C SER A 132 -9.61 -4.64 -10.95
N GLY A 133 -8.84 -5.28 -11.83
CA GLY A 133 -7.45 -4.91 -12.12
C GLY A 133 -6.39 -5.53 -11.20
N ASP A 134 -6.75 -6.46 -10.32
CA ASP A 134 -5.79 -7.28 -9.56
C ASP A 134 -6.14 -8.77 -9.58
N GLU A 135 -5.27 -9.58 -8.99
CA GLU A 135 -5.36 -11.05 -8.96
C GLU A 135 -6.04 -11.58 -7.70
N GLY A 136 -6.97 -10.82 -7.11
CA GLY A 136 -7.75 -11.32 -5.98
C GLY A 136 -8.47 -12.64 -6.28
N GLY A 137 -8.66 -13.45 -5.24
CA GLY A 137 -9.31 -14.75 -5.28
C GLY A 137 -10.16 -15.01 -4.02
N GLU A 138 -9.76 -15.99 -3.21
CA GLU A 138 -10.63 -16.66 -2.22
C GLU A 138 -11.17 -15.76 -1.10
N GLY A 139 -10.53 -14.60 -0.86
CA GLY A 139 -10.96 -13.66 0.18
C GLY A 139 -10.67 -14.14 1.60
N ILE A 140 -9.60 -14.93 1.78
CA ILE A 140 -9.07 -15.31 3.09
C ILE A 140 -8.55 -14.08 3.83
N LEU A 141 -7.89 -13.17 3.11
CA LEU A 141 -7.34 -11.92 3.65
C LEU A 141 -8.25 -10.73 3.33
N SER A 142 -8.36 -9.78 4.25
CA SER A 142 -8.96 -8.48 3.99
C SER A 142 -7.92 -7.48 3.51
N ARG A 143 -8.23 -6.68 2.49
CA ARG A 143 -7.36 -5.56 2.04
C ARG A 143 -7.14 -4.51 3.14
N ARG A 144 -7.99 -4.47 4.16
CA ARG A 144 -7.83 -3.60 5.33
C ARG A 144 -6.51 -3.83 6.06
N MET A 145 -5.88 -5.02 5.89
CA MET A 145 -4.62 -5.38 6.53
C MET A 145 -3.37 -4.76 5.90
N ILE A 146 -3.46 -4.27 4.66
CA ILE A 146 -2.29 -3.85 3.86
C ILE A 146 -1.44 -2.79 4.59
N PRO A 147 -2.02 -1.73 5.20
CA PRO A 147 -1.25 -0.77 5.99
C PRO A 147 -0.42 -1.40 7.11
N GLY A 148 -1.05 -2.24 7.92
CA GLY A 148 -0.40 -2.92 9.03
C GLY A 148 0.67 -3.91 8.57
N PHE A 149 0.44 -4.58 7.43
CA PHE A 149 1.42 -5.46 6.80
C PHE A 149 2.66 -4.67 6.35
N HIS A 150 2.49 -3.59 5.59
CA HIS A 150 3.62 -2.77 5.14
C HIS A 150 4.43 -2.23 6.30
N MET A 151 3.77 -1.73 7.35
CA MET A 151 4.46 -1.27 8.54
C MET A 151 5.21 -2.39 9.27
N ALA A 152 4.67 -3.61 9.30
CA ALA A 152 5.37 -4.77 9.84
C ALA A 152 6.63 -5.11 9.03
N MET A 153 6.53 -5.09 7.69
CA MET A 153 7.66 -5.31 6.79
C MET A 153 8.73 -4.24 6.97
N ASP A 154 8.36 -2.96 6.97
CA ASP A 154 9.27 -1.83 7.23
C ASP A 154 10.02 -1.99 8.55
N LYS A 155 9.32 -2.37 9.63
CA LYS A 155 9.94 -2.60 10.95
C LYS A 155 10.88 -3.82 10.99
N MET A 156 10.63 -4.84 10.18
CA MET A 156 11.49 -6.04 10.12
C MET A 156 12.72 -5.84 9.23
N ILE A 157 12.54 -5.18 8.08
CA ILE A 157 13.59 -4.92 7.10
C ILE A 157 14.50 -3.76 7.55
N GLY A 158 13.90 -2.74 8.15
CA GLY A 158 14.55 -1.50 8.53
C GLY A 158 14.67 -0.50 7.38
N PRO A 159 14.75 0.81 7.68
CA PRO A 159 14.57 1.88 6.69
C PRO A 159 15.64 1.88 5.59
N THR A 160 16.89 1.58 5.94
CA THR A 160 18.00 1.56 4.97
C THR A 160 17.84 0.48 3.91
N GLN A 161 17.48 -0.74 4.31
CA GLN A 161 17.28 -1.84 3.37
C GLN A 161 15.98 -1.66 2.58
N PHE A 162 14.94 -1.13 3.22
CA PHE A 162 13.68 -0.83 2.55
C PHE A 162 13.87 0.17 1.41
N GLU A 163 14.63 1.24 1.64
CA GLU A 163 14.95 2.23 0.61
C GLU A 163 15.78 1.62 -0.54
N GLN A 164 16.72 0.73 -0.23
CA GLN A 164 17.46 0.00 -1.27
C GLN A 164 16.53 -0.87 -2.13
N CYS A 165 15.54 -1.52 -1.53
CA CYS A 165 14.54 -2.30 -2.25
C CYS A 165 13.68 -1.42 -3.17
N ARG A 166 13.28 -0.23 -2.72
CA ARG A 166 12.56 0.76 -3.54
C ARG A 166 13.39 1.23 -4.74
N ARG A 167 14.67 1.54 -4.57
CA ARG A 167 15.54 1.91 -5.69
C ARG A 167 15.71 0.76 -6.69
N ARG A 168 15.96 -0.45 -6.21
CA ARG A 168 16.12 -1.64 -7.08
C ARG A 168 14.85 -1.94 -7.87
N SER A 169 13.69 -1.89 -7.22
CA SER A 169 12.40 -2.09 -7.88
C SER A 169 12.06 -1.00 -8.90
N THR A 170 12.45 0.26 -8.63
CA THR A 170 12.33 1.35 -9.62
C THR A 170 13.18 1.08 -10.86
N ALA A 171 14.44 0.67 -10.66
CA ALA A 171 15.32 0.29 -11.78
C ALA A 171 14.79 -0.91 -12.58
N ILE A 172 14.11 -1.86 -11.94
CA ILE A 172 13.41 -2.95 -12.64
C ILE A 172 12.26 -2.37 -13.48
N LEU A 173 11.43 -1.48 -12.93
CA LEU A 173 10.30 -0.86 -13.64
C LEU A 173 10.74 -0.12 -14.91
N ASP A 174 11.84 0.62 -14.84
CA ASP A 174 12.37 1.41 -15.94
C ASP A 174 12.78 0.55 -17.14
N ARG A 175 13.10 -0.74 -16.92
CA ARG A 175 13.44 -1.69 -17.99
C ARG A 175 12.21 -2.27 -18.71
N HIS A 176 11.02 -2.13 -18.12
CA HIS A 176 9.79 -2.75 -18.60
C HIS A 176 8.68 -1.71 -18.87
N PRO A 177 8.92 -0.74 -19.79
CA PRO A 177 7.89 0.20 -20.18
C PRO A 177 6.72 -0.53 -20.84
N GLY A 178 5.50 -0.14 -20.49
CA GLY A 178 4.26 -0.63 -21.08
C GLY A 178 3.71 0.32 -22.14
N GLY A 179 2.56 -0.04 -22.72
CA GLY A 179 1.83 0.85 -23.62
C GLY A 179 1.21 2.05 -22.89
N GLY A 180 1.09 3.19 -23.58
CA GLY A 180 0.34 4.34 -23.08
C GLY A 180 0.95 5.07 -21.88
N GLY A 181 2.26 4.92 -21.64
CA GLY A 181 2.97 5.57 -20.54
C GLY A 181 2.88 4.83 -19.20
N GLY A 182 2.35 3.59 -19.18
CA GLY A 182 2.40 2.70 -18.01
C GLY A 182 3.60 1.75 -18.03
N HIS A 183 3.60 0.76 -17.14
CA HIS A 183 4.60 -0.32 -17.09
C HIS A 183 3.98 -1.69 -17.36
N ASP A 184 4.72 -2.60 -18.00
CA ASP A 184 4.30 -3.99 -18.19
C ASP A 184 4.54 -4.80 -16.91
N TRP A 185 3.55 -4.80 -16.02
CA TRP A 185 3.61 -5.53 -14.75
C TRP A 185 3.80 -7.04 -14.92
N ARG A 186 3.36 -7.62 -16.04
CA ARG A 186 3.57 -9.04 -16.31
C ARG A 186 5.03 -9.31 -16.61
N ALA A 187 5.68 -8.45 -17.41
CA ALA A 187 7.12 -8.54 -17.66
C ALA A 187 7.95 -8.27 -16.39
N ILE A 188 7.55 -7.28 -15.59
CA ILE A 188 8.19 -6.98 -14.30
C ILE A 188 8.15 -8.18 -13.35
N HIS A 189 6.98 -8.82 -13.19
CA HIS A 189 6.87 -9.99 -12.33
C HIS A 189 7.63 -11.21 -12.88
N ALA A 190 7.88 -11.27 -14.18
CA ALA A 190 8.69 -12.30 -14.81
C ALA A 190 10.21 -11.99 -14.78
N ASP A 191 10.62 -10.78 -14.35
CA ASP A 191 12.02 -10.40 -14.25
C ASP A 191 12.71 -11.21 -13.13
N PRO A 192 13.78 -11.99 -13.43
CA PRO A 192 14.48 -12.77 -12.42
C PRO A 192 15.07 -11.92 -11.30
N GLU A 193 15.38 -10.64 -11.55
CA GLU A 193 15.85 -9.72 -10.52
C GLU A 193 14.74 -9.33 -9.55
N ALA A 194 13.48 -9.24 -10.00
CA ALA A 194 12.33 -9.00 -9.13
C ALA A 194 12.15 -10.16 -8.16
N ALA A 195 12.19 -11.41 -8.66
CA ALA A 195 12.11 -12.61 -7.82
C ALA A 195 13.24 -12.64 -6.77
N ARG A 196 14.49 -12.43 -7.19
CA ARG A 196 15.65 -12.40 -6.28
C ARG A 196 15.56 -11.29 -5.24
N LEU A 197 15.08 -10.11 -5.63
CA LEU A 197 14.87 -8.99 -4.70
C LEU A 197 13.89 -9.38 -3.58
N ILE A 198 12.78 -10.03 -3.94
CA ILE A 198 11.82 -10.50 -2.94
C ILE A 198 12.44 -11.59 -2.07
N ASP A 199 13.16 -12.55 -2.64
CA ASP A 199 13.78 -13.62 -1.86
C ASP A 199 14.81 -13.08 -0.86
N ASP A 200 15.61 -12.07 -1.24
CA ASP A 200 16.54 -11.38 -0.33
C ASP A 200 15.79 -10.78 0.87
N VAL A 201 14.65 -10.12 0.63
CA VAL A 201 13.80 -9.53 1.67
C VAL A 201 13.19 -10.61 2.56
N LEU A 202 12.73 -11.71 1.98
CA LEU A 202 12.12 -12.80 2.73
C LEU A 202 13.12 -13.49 3.66
N MET A 203 14.40 -13.56 3.28
CA MET A 203 15.45 -14.04 4.20
C MET A 203 15.63 -13.12 5.41
N VAL A 204 15.55 -11.80 5.23
CA VAL A 204 15.54 -10.86 6.38
C VAL A 204 14.35 -11.13 7.29
N VAL A 205 13.17 -11.41 6.71
CA VAL A 205 11.98 -11.77 7.48
C VAL A 205 12.18 -13.09 8.25
N VAL A 206 12.81 -14.11 7.65
CA VAL A 206 13.15 -15.37 8.36
C VAL A 206 13.95 -15.08 9.62
N HIS A 207 14.98 -14.24 9.54
CA HIS A 207 15.79 -13.87 10.70
C HIS A 207 14.99 -13.06 11.75
N ALA A 208 14.11 -12.17 11.32
CA ALA A 208 13.22 -11.45 12.25
C ALA A 208 12.33 -12.40 13.07
N PHE A 209 12.05 -13.60 12.54
CA PHE A 209 11.27 -14.68 13.14
C PHE A 209 12.10 -15.74 13.88
N ALA A 210 13.35 -15.43 14.28
CA ALA A 210 14.18 -16.35 15.08
C ALA A 210 13.45 -16.89 16.35
N ASP A 211 12.68 -16.04 17.03
CA ASP A 211 11.65 -16.45 17.99
C ASP A 211 10.29 -16.39 17.31
N PHE A 212 9.91 -17.50 16.67
CA PHE A 212 8.73 -17.57 15.80
C PHE A 212 7.44 -17.24 16.57
N LYS A 213 7.25 -17.83 17.76
CA LYS A 213 6.02 -17.66 18.54
C LYS A 213 5.83 -16.21 18.96
N LYS A 214 6.89 -15.59 19.52
CA LYS A 214 6.84 -14.19 19.93
C LYS A 214 6.66 -13.26 18.75
N ARG A 215 7.40 -13.48 17.65
CA ARG A 215 7.34 -12.61 16.47
C ARG A 215 6.00 -12.68 15.75
N ARG A 216 5.39 -13.88 15.67
CA ARG A 216 4.03 -14.06 15.13
C ARG A 216 3.00 -13.23 15.90
N VAL A 217 3.00 -13.32 17.23
CA VAL A 217 2.08 -12.55 18.09
C VAL A 217 2.28 -11.05 17.88
N TRP A 218 3.53 -10.59 17.83
CA TRP A 218 3.85 -9.19 17.54
C TRP A 218 3.31 -8.76 16.17
N PHE A 219 3.55 -9.56 15.13
CA PHE A 219 3.12 -9.25 13.76
C PHE A 219 1.60 -9.13 13.67
N MET A 220 0.87 -10.11 14.21
CA MET A 220 -0.59 -10.11 14.20
C MET A 220 -1.17 -8.92 14.96
N THR A 221 -0.60 -8.61 16.14
CA THR A 221 -1.01 -7.44 16.94
C THR A 221 -0.79 -6.14 16.18
N LEU A 222 0.36 -6.01 15.51
CA LEU A 222 0.70 -4.82 14.74
C LEU A 222 -0.24 -4.63 13.54
N VAL A 223 -0.51 -5.71 12.79
CA VAL A 223 -1.44 -5.67 11.66
C VAL A 223 -2.85 -5.30 12.12
N ASN A 224 -3.36 -5.97 13.16
CA ASN A 224 -4.72 -5.76 13.64
C ASN A 224 -4.95 -4.38 14.25
N SER A 225 -3.92 -3.77 14.87
CA SER A 225 -3.99 -2.39 15.37
C SER A 225 -3.99 -1.33 14.28
N HIS A 226 -3.70 -1.71 13.02
CA HIS A 226 -3.58 -0.80 11.88
C HIS A 226 -4.49 -1.19 10.72
N LEU A 227 -5.58 -1.92 10.99
CA LEU A 227 -6.60 -2.17 9.97
C LEU A 227 -7.23 -0.84 9.55
N THR A 228 -7.45 -0.63 8.25
CA THR A 228 -8.33 0.46 7.83
C THR A 228 -9.73 0.24 8.38
N PRO A 229 -10.53 1.30 8.61
CA PRO A 229 -11.91 1.15 9.06
C PRO A 229 -12.70 0.27 8.09
N ALA A 230 -13.58 -0.57 8.63
CA ALA A 230 -14.55 -1.28 7.81
C ALA A 230 -15.64 -0.33 7.34
N GLN A 231 -16.19 -0.61 6.17
CA GLN A 231 -17.49 -0.08 5.79
C GLN A 231 -18.58 -0.86 6.54
N VAL A 232 -19.59 -0.16 7.05
CA VAL A 232 -20.70 -0.78 7.80
C VAL A 232 -21.42 -1.77 6.89
N GLY A 233 -21.61 -3.01 7.35
CA GLY A 233 -22.24 -4.09 6.59
C GLY A 233 -21.34 -4.76 5.55
N ALA A 234 -20.05 -4.41 5.49
CA ALA A 234 -19.10 -5.10 4.63
C ALA A 234 -18.82 -6.51 5.14
N ARG A 235 -18.53 -7.44 4.22
CA ARG A 235 -18.23 -8.84 4.55
C ARG A 235 -17.05 -9.00 5.51
N ASP A 236 -16.09 -8.07 5.46
CA ASP A 236 -14.89 -8.08 6.28
C ASP A 236 -14.96 -7.12 7.48
N GLU A 237 -16.17 -6.70 7.89
CA GLU A 237 -16.37 -5.76 8.99
C GLU A 237 -15.68 -6.19 10.28
N HIS A 238 -15.86 -7.46 10.66
CA HIS A 238 -15.25 -8.06 11.84
C HIS A 238 -13.97 -8.84 11.54
N TRP A 239 -13.42 -8.72 10.32
CA TRP A 239 -12.22 -9.45 9.94
C TRP A 239 -11.03 -8.97 10.77
N GLN A 240 -10.24 -9.93 11.24
CA GLN A 240 -8.94 -9.72 11.86
C GLN A 240 -7.96 -10.78 11.37
N LEU A 241 -6.68 -10.44 11.35
CA LEU A 241 -5.61 -11.40 11.10
C LEU A 241 -5.50 -12.35 12.30
N ASN A 242 -6.05 -13.55 12.15
CA ASN A 242 -5.94 -14.66 13.11
C ASN A 242 -4.80 -15.61 12.71
N GLU A 243 -4.57 -16.67 13.48
CA GLU A 243 -3.45 -17.60 13.23
C GLU A 243 -3.56 -18.33 11.89
N SER A 244 -4.78 -18.69 11.48
CA SER A 244 -5.03 -19.36 10.20
C SER A 244 -4.71 -18.43 9.02
N ALA A 245 -5.23 -17.19 9.07
CA ALA A 245 -4.98 -16.19 8.05
C ALA A 245 -3.49 -15.77 8.01
N PHE A 246 -2.82 -15.69 9.16
CA PHE A 246 -1.37 -15.49 9.24
C PHE A 246 -0.62 -16.63 8.56
N ALA A 247 -0.95 -17.88 8.85
CA ALA A 247 -0.30 -19.03 8.22
C ALA A 247 -0.52 -19.05 6.71
N ALA A 248 -1.75 -18.77 6.24
CA ALA A 248 -2.06 -18.65 4.82
C ALA A 248 -1.22 -17.55 4.14
N LEU A 249 -1.15 -16.36 4.75
CA LEU A 249 -0.32 -15.25 4.25
C LEU A 249 1.15 -15.64 4.17
N MET A 250 1.75 -16.15 5.25
CA MET A 250 3.18 -16.47 5.27
C MET A 250 3.52 -17.64 4.35
N ARG A 251 2.64 -18.64 4.21
CA ARG A 251 2.84 -19.73 3.24
C ARG A 251 2.82 -19.21 1.81
N ALA A 252 1.85 -18.37 1.44
CA ALA A 252 1.81 -17.76 0.11
C ALA A 252 3.02 -16.87 -0.14
N LEU A 253 3.44 -16.09 0.86
CA LEU A 253 4.59 -15.21 0.76
C LEU A 253 5.90 -15.98 0.49
N PHE A 254 6.07 -17.14 1.13
CA PHE A 254 7.29 -17.97 1.06
C PHE A 254 7.21 -19.13 0.07
N ALA A 255 6.10 -19.31 -0.66
CA ALA A 255 5.86 -20.50 -1.49
C ALA A 255 7.02 -20.80 -2.46
N ASP A 256 7.44 -19.80 -3.24
CA ASP A 256 8.48 -19.97 -4.25
C ASP A 256 9.87 -20.17 -3.63
N LEU A 257 10.20 -19.40 -2.59
CA LEU A 257 11.49 -19.54 -1.90
C LEU A 257 11.60 -20.89 -1.16
N GLY A 258 10.50 -21.36 -0.59
CA GLY A 258 10.40 -22.69 0.01
C GLY A 258 10.52 -23.81 -1.02
N ALA A 259 9.86 -23.66 -2.17
CA ALA A 259 9.99 -24.60 -3.29
C ALA A 259 11.43 -24.65 -3.81
N LEU A 260 12.09 -23.49 -3.92
CA LEU A 260 13.50 -23.39 -4.31
C LEU A 260 14.41 -24.07 -3.28
N ALA A 261 14.23 -23.80 -1.98
CA ALA A 261 15.01 -24.43 -0.93
C ALA A 261 14.86 -25.95 -0.89
N HIS A 262 13.69 -26.46 -1.26
CA HIS A 262 13.46 -27.90 -1.38
C HIS A 262 14.09 -28.51 -2.65
N ALA A 263 13.91 -27.86 -3.80
CA ALA A 263 14.34 -28.38 -5.10
C ALA A 263 15.85 -28.23 -5.34
N ASP A 264 16.44 -27.11 -4.91
CA ASP A 264 17.87 -26.83 -5.03
C ASP A 264 18.44 -26.21 -3.73
N PRO A 265 18.66 -27.03 -2.68
CA PRO A 265 19.28 -26.59 -1.45
C PRO A 265 20.69 -26.01 -1.65
N ALA A 266 21.41 -26.45 -2.69
CA ALA A 266 22.79 -25.99 -2.94
C ALA A 266 22.79 -24.53 -3.42
N GLN A 267 21.85 -24.15 -4.27
CA GLN A 267 21.68 -22.77 -4.72
C GLN A 267 21.37 -21.82 -3.56
N VAL A 268 20.48 -22.21 -2.64
CA VAL A 268 20.14 -21.39 -1.46
C VAL A 268 21.37 -21.21 -0.57
N ARG A 269 22.09 -22.30 -0.29
CA ARG A 269 23.30 -22.28 0.55
C ARG A 269 24.44 -21.47 -0.05
N ALA A 270 24.63 -21.55 -1.37
CA ALA A 270 25.63 -20.77 -2.08
C ALA A 270 25.33 -19.26 -2.05
N ARG A 271 24.05 -18.87 -1.96
CA ARG A 271 23.64 -17.46 -1.98
C ARG A 271 23.66 -16.81 -0.59
N TRP A 272 23.15 -17.49 0.43
CA TRP A 272 22.99 -16.91 1.78
C TRP A 272 23.94 -17.57 2.78
N SER A 273 23.75 -18.84 3.11
CA SER A 273 24.70 -19.72 3.82
C SER A 273 24.02 -21.05 4.17
N ASP A 274 24.77 -22.01 4.75
CA ASP A 274 24.19 -23.20 5.39
C ASP A 274 23.23 -22.84 6.54
N ALA A 275 23.60 -21.86 7.37
CA ALA A 275 22.80 -21.44 8.53
C ALA A 275 21.48 -20.79 8.10
N ASP A 276 21.50 -20.02 7.02
CA ASP A 276 20.32 -19.36 6.47
C ASP A 276 19.34 -20.35 5.86
N HIS A 277 19.86 -21.35 5.13
CA HIS A 277 19.05 -22.46 4.64
C HIS A 277 18.37 -23.23 5.79
N GLU A 278 19.09 -23.50 6.88
CA GLU A 278 18.49 -24.15 8.06
C GLU A 278 17.41 -23.28 8.72
N ALA A 279 17.66 -21.97 8.85
CA ALA A 279 16.71 -21.03 9.40
C ALA A 279 15.42 -20.96 8.56
N LEU A 280 15.56 -20.93 7.24
CA LEU A 280 14.42 -20.95 6.30
C LEU A 280 13.63 -22.26 6.43
N CYS A 281 14.30 -23.42 6.44
CA CYS A 281 13.64 -24.72 6.64
C CYS A 281 12.86 -24.75 7.97
N ARG A 282 13.48 -24.27 9.06
CA ARG A 282 12.84 -24.22 10.38
C ARG A 282 11.61 -23.30 10.37
N PHE A 283 11.72 -22.15 9.71
CA PHE A 283 10.62 -21.21 9.55
C PHE A 283 9.44 -21.83 8.78
N ILE A 284 9.69 -22.52 7.67
CA ILE A 284 8.65 -23.22 6.89
C ILE A 284 7.99 -24.32 7.72
N LEU A 285 8.77 -25.12 8.45
CA LEU A 285 8.23 -26.16 9.34
C LEU A 285 7.31 -25.59 10.43
N HIS A 286 7.60 -24.39 10.95
CA HIS A 286 6.71 -23.70 11.90
C HIS A 286 5.39 -23.29 11.26
N LEU A 287 5.34 -23.04 9.94
CA LEU A 287 4.11 -22.73 9.22
C LEU A 287 3.27 -23.98 8.96
N GLU A 288 3.86 -25.16 8.85
CA GLU A 288 3.14 -26.41 8.54
C GLU A 288 2.49 -27.06 9.75
N ARG A 289 3.07 -26.86 10.95
CA ARG A 289 2.57 -27.51 12.17
C ARG A 289 1.35 -26.76 12.71
N PRO A 290 0.22 -27.45 12.95
CA PRO A 290 -0.85 -26.92 13.80
C PRO A 290 -0.25 -26.68 15.19
N MET A 291 -0.25 -25.43 15.64
CA MET A 291 0.26 -25.10 16.97
C MET A 291 -0.81 -25.50 17.99
N THR A 292 -0.58 -26.61 18.69
CA THR A 292 -1.33 -27.04 19.89
C THR A 292 -1.08 -26.12 21.08
#